data_AF-A0A438WHL7-F1
#
_entry.id   AF-A0A438WHL7-F1
#
_cell.length_a   1.000
_cell.length_b   1.000
_cell.length_c   1.000
_cell.angle_alpha   90.00
_cell.angle_beta   90.00
_cell.angle_gamma   90.00
#
_symmetry.space_group_name_H-M   'P 1'
#
loop_
_entity.id
_entity.type
_entity.pdbx_description
1 polymer ?
#
loop_
_entity_poly.entity_id
_entity_poly.type
_entity_poly.pdbx_seq_one_letter_code
_entity_poly.pdbx_strand_id
1 'polypeptide(L)'
;MAKENPSVVFGPVLSRRFGKSLGVDLSPSKKQCNYNCIYCELGKAKPIERMEEVIKVETLINAIQNALNNLATPIDVLTITANGEPTLYPHLLELIQSIKPFLKGIKTLILSNGSLFYEPKVQQAL
;
A
#
# COMPACT_ATOMS: atom_id res chain seq x y z
N MET A 1 -12.67 -3.63 -24.76
CA MET A 1 -13.03 -2.98 -23.49
C MET A 1 -11.73 -2.66 -22.77
N ALA A 2 -11.35 -1.38 -22.70
CA ALA A 2 -10.18 -0.98 -21.93
C ALA A 2 -10.45 -1.33 -20.46
N LYS A 3 -9.65 -2.22 -19.86
CA LYS A 3 -9.72 -2.46 -18.42
C LYS A 3 -9.33 -1.14 -17.76
N GLU A 4 -10.27 -0.50 -17.07
CA GLU A 4 -9.97 0.62 -16.18
C GLU A 4 -8.86 0.17 -15.22
N ASN A 5 -7.78 0.94 -15.13
CA ASN A 5 -6.74 0.67 -14.14
C ASN A 5 -7.38 0.81 -12.75
N PRO A 6 -7.33 -0.22 -11.89
CA PRO A 6 -7.93 -0.15 -10.57
C PRO A 6 -7.29 0.96 -9.74
N SER A 7 -8.12 1.69 -8.99
CA SER A 7 -7.68 2.82 -8.15
C SER A 7 -6.64 2.35 -7.12
N VAL A 8 -5.50 3.06 -7.05
CA VAL A 8 -4.42 2.80 -6.08
C VAL A 8 -4.77 3.27 -4.67
N VAL A 9 -5.76 4.16 -4.52
CA VAL A 9 -6.24 4.63 -3.22
C VAL A 9 -7.70 4.23 -3.05
N PHE A 10 -8.05 3.76 -1.86
CA PHE A 10 -9.42 3.32 -1.52
C PHE A 10 -9.82 3.73 -0.10
N GLY A 11 -11.13 3.77 0.14
CA GLY A 11 -11.71 4.23 1.39
C GLY A 11 -12.02 5.74 1.38
N PRO A 12 -12.07 6.40 2.55
CA PRO A 12 -11.68 5.87 3.86
C PRO A 12 -12.64 4.82 4.42
N VAL A 13 -12.10 3.79 5.07
CA VAL A 13 -12.86 2.70 5.72
C VAL A 13 -12.78 2.85 7.24
N LEU A 14 -13.88 2.59 7.94
CA LEU A 14 -13.88 2.56 9.40
C LEU A 14 -13.25 1.26 9.91
N SER A 15 -11.96 1.31 10.24
CA SER A 15 -11.24 0.18 10.83
C SER A 15 -11.65 0.01 12.29
N ARG A 16 -12.00 -1.22 12.67
CA ARG A 16 -12.28 -1.59 14.07
C ARG A 16 -11.07 -1.42 14.99
N ARG A 17 -9.85 -1.40 14.44
CA ARG A 17 -8.58 -1.37 15.20
C ARG A 17 -7.89 0.00 15.18
N PHE A 18 -8.01 0.72 14.07
CA PHE A 18 -7.13 1.86 13.79
C PHE A 18 -7.88 3.16 13.48
N GLY A 19 -9.22 3.17 13.58
CA GLY A 19 -10.04 4.34 13.26
C GLY A 19 -10.31 4.47 11.76
N LYS A 20 -10.54 5.69 11.29
CA LYS A 20 -10.85 5.99 9.90
C LYS A 20 -9.57 5.88 9.05
N SER A 21 -9.50 4.86 8.21
CA SER A 21 -8.30 4.49 7.47
C SER A 21 -8.43 4.77 5.97
N LEU A 22 -7.50 5.50 5.38
CA LEU A 22 -7.34 5.58 3.93
C LEU A 22 -6.33 4.51 3.48
N GLY A 23 -6.70 3.66 2.52
CA GLY A 23 -5.85 2.59 2.03
C GLY A 23 -5.10 2.97 0.75
N VAL A 24 -3.85 2.54 0.63
CA VAL A 24 -3.02 2.67 -0.57
C VAL A 24 -2.55 1.27 -0.97
N ASP A 25 -3.00 0.79 -2.14
CA ASP A 25 -2.60 -0.49 -2.70
C ASP A 25 -1.44 -0.29 -3.70
N LEU A 26 -0.27 -0.86 -3.39
CA LEU A 26 0.93 -0.80 -4.23
C LEU A 26 0.88 -1.76 -5.43
N SER A 27 -0.14 -2.62 -5.53
CA SER A 27 -0.29 -3.65 -6.55
C SER A 27 -1.77 -3.86 -6.96
N PRO A 28 -2.55 -2.82 -7.28
CA PRO A 28 -4.00 -2.92 -7.42
C PRO A 28 -4.45 -3.80 -8.60
N SER A 29 -3.63 -3.98 -9.62
CA SER A 29 -3.93 -4.74 -10.84
C SER A 29 -3.74 -6.24 -10.69
N LYS A 30 -2.84 -6.67 -9.81
CA LYS A 30 -2.34 -8.06 -9.77
C LYS A 30 -1.92 -8.45 -8.36
N LYS A 31 -2.19 -9.70 -7.97
CA LYS A 31 -1.62 -10.26 -6.74
C LYS A 31 -0.11 -10.49 -6.92
N GLN A 32 0.71 -9.76 -6.17
CA GLN A 32 2.17 -9.81 -6.18
C GLN A 32 2.70 -10.07 -4.76
N CYS A 33 2.88 -11.35 -4.42
CA CYS A 33 3.25 -11.79 -3.08
C CYS A 33 4.31 -12.88 -3.15
N ASN A 34 5.23 -12.90 -2.18
CA ASN A 34 6.21 -13.97 -2.02
C ASN A 34 5.65 -15.17 -1.25
N TYR A 35 4.43 -15.08 -0.72
CA TYR A 35 3.70 -16.18 -0.07
C TYR A 35 2.47 -16.60 -0.89
N ASN A 36 2.06 -17.85 -0.70
CA ASN A 36 0.80 -18.39 -1.22
C ASN A 36 -0.02 -18.99 -0.06
N CYS A 37 -0.45 -18.14 0.87
CA CYS A 37 -1.22 -18.56 2.04
C CYS A 37 -2.51 -19.28 1.62
N ILE A 38 -2.80 -20.43 2.25
CA ILE A 38 -3.98 -21.26 1.96
C ILE A 38 -5.29 -20.49 2.17
N TYR A 39 -5.28 -19.51 3.08
CA TYR A 39 -6.42 -18.69 3.48
C TYR A 39 -6.44 -17.29 2.84
N CYS A 40 -5.65 -17.05 1.78
CA CYS A 40 -5.58 -15.72 1.18
C CYS A 40 -6.90 -15.36 0.46
N GLU A 41 -7.52 -14.25 0.86
CA GLU A 41 -8.77 -13.74 0.27
C GLU A 41 -8.65 -13.39 -1.23
N LEU A 42 -7.42 -13.07 -1.67
CA LEU A 42 -7.10 -12.79 -3.08
C LEU A 42 -6.98 -14.05 -3.94
N GLY A 43 -7.22 -15.24 -3.35
CA GLY A 43 -7.10 -16.53 -4.03
C GLY A 43 -5.65 -17.01 -4.19
N LYS A 44 -5.48 -18.17 -4.84
CA LYS A 44 -4.16 -18.78 -5.07
C LYS A 44 -3.38 -18.04 -6.17
N ALA A 45 -2.07 -17.88 -5.97
CA ALA A 45 -1.15 -17.40 -7.00
C ALA A 45 0.23 -18.03 -6.81
N LYS A 46 1.01 -18.13 -7.88
CA LYS A 46 2.41 -18.55 -7.77
C LYS A 46 3.18 -17.46 -7.01
N PRO A 47 3.95 -17.81 -5.94
CA PRO A 47 4.81 -16.86 -5.26
C PRO A 47 5.81 -16.20 -6.22
N ILE A 48 6.10 -14.92 -5.99
CA ILE A 48 7.11 -14.16 -6.72
C ILE A 48 8.08 -13.51 -5.74
N GLU A 49 9.35 -13.36 -6.13
CA GLU A 49 10.40 -12.77 -5.29
C GLU A 49 10.49 -11.24 -5.40
N ARG A 50 9.87 -10.65 -6.43
CA ARG A 50 9.87 -9.21 -6.70
C ARG A 50 8.60 -8.82 -7.46
N MET A 51 8.12 -7.59 -7.26
CA MET A 51 7.03 -7.05 -8.08
C MET A 51 7.48 -6.93 -9.55
N GLU A 52 6.67 -7.45 -10.46
CA GLU A 52 6.81 -7.36 -11.91
C GLU A 52 6.13 -6.09 -12.44
N GLU A 53 4.95 -5.76 -11.91
CA GLU A 53 4.22 -4.53 -12.21
C GLU A 53 4.48 -3.52 -11.08
N VAL A 54 5.27 -2.49 -11.38
CA VAL A 54 5.68 -1.46 -10.42
C VAL A 54 5.05 -0.13 -10.80
N ILE A 55 4.19 0.39 -9.94
CA ILE A 55 3.61 1.73 -10.12
C ILE A 55 4.68 2.77 -9.80
N LYS A 56 4.75 3.84 -10.61
CA LYS A 56 5.65 4.97 -10.37
C LYS A 56 5.32 5.67 -9.06
N VAL A 57 6.36 6.08 -8.32
CA VAL A 57 6.21 6.76 -7.03
C VAL A 57 5.39 8.04 -7.19
N GLU A 58 5.60 8.83 -8.25
CA GLU A 58 4.85 10.07 -8.47
C GLU A 58 3.35 9.81 -8.69
N THR A 59 3.00 8.70 -9.34
CA THR A 59 1.60 8.30 -9.52
C THR A 59 0.93 8.02 -8.18
N LEU A 60 1.62 7.34 -7.26
CA LEU A 60 1.11 7.06 -5.92
C LEU A 60 0.99 8.34 -5.09
N ILE A 61 2.01 9.21 -5.11
CA ILE A 61 1.99 10.48 -4.37
C ILE A 61 0.82 11.36 -4.84
N ASN A 62 0.66 11.53 -6.15
CA ASN A 62 -0.42 12.33 -6.71
C ASN A 62 -1.80 11.77 -6.33
N ALA A 63 -1.96 10.45 -6.38
CA ALA A 63 -3.22 9.81 -5.98
C ALA A 63 -3.51 9.99 -4.48
N ILE A 64 -2.50 9.85 -3.62
CA ILE A 64 -2.62 10.05 -2.17
C ILE A 64 -2.98 11.50 -1.87
N GLN A 65 -2.27 12.47 -2.45
CA GLN A 65 -2.57 13.89 -2.25
C GLN A 65 -3.98 14.27 -2.72
N ASN A 66 -4.35 13.81 -3.91
CA ASN A 66 -5.70 14.03 -4.43
C ASN A 66 -6.75 13.43 -3.49
N ALA A 67 -6.55 12.22 -2.99
CA ALA A 67 -7.47 11.61 -2.04
C ALA A 67 -7.55 12.41 -0.73
N LEU A 68 -6.41 12.79 -0.15
CA LEU A 68 -6.34 13.58 1.10
C LEU A 68 -7.04 14.94 0.96
N ASN A 69 -6.85 15.64 -0.16
CA ASN A 69 -7.46 16.94 -0.43
C ASN A 69 -8.98 16.88 -0.63
N ASN A 70 -9.50 15.73 -1.07
CA ASN A 70 -10.92 15.52 -1.34
C ASN A 70 -11.66 14.80 -0.20
N LEU A 71 -11.02 14.60 0.95
CA LEU A 71 -11.65 13.99 2.12
C LEU A 71 -12.73 14.91 2.70
N ALA A 72 -13.96 14.42 2.79
CA ALA A 72 -15.05 15.14 3.49
C ALA A 72 -14.82 15.22 5.02
N THR A 73 -14.01 14.32 5.57
CA THR A 73 -13.70 14.25 7.01
C THR A 73 -12.25 13.79 7.19
N PRO A 74 -11.55 14.20 8.26
CA PRO A 74 -10.22 13.72 8.58
C PRO A 74 -10.13 12.19 8.68
N ILE A 75 -8.95 11.65 8.37
CA ILE A 75 -8.60 10.25 8.61
C ILE A 75 -7.65 10.15 9.81
N ASP A 76 -7.69 9.02 10.49
CA ASP A 76 -6.79 8.74 11.63
C ASP A 76 -5.49 8.08 11.16
N VAL A 77 -5.56 7.29 10.08
CA VAL A 77 -4.44 6.49 9.59
C VAL A 77 -4.44 6.39 8.07
N LEU A 78 -3.24 6.45 7.47
CA LEU A 78 -2.97 6.04 6.11
C LEU A 78 -2.31 4.66 6.11
N THR A 79 -2.96 3.69 5.50
CA THR A 79 -2.54 2.28 5.48
C THR A 79 -1.96 1.92 4.13
N ILE A 80 -0.68 1.57 4.10
CA ILE A 80 0.02 1.01 2.94
C ILE A 80 -0.23 -0.50 2.92
N THR A 81 -0.71 -1.00 1.79
CA THR A 81 -0.96 -2.42 1.54
C THR A 81 -0.57 -2.76 0.10
N ALA A 82 -0.72 -4.02 -0.27
CA ALA A 82 -0.70 -4.44 -1.66
C ALA A 82 -1.73 -5.57 -1.84
N ASN A 83 -2.25 -5.77 -3.05
CA ASN A 83 -2.67 -7.12 -3.42
C ASN A 83 -1.43 -8.01 -3.42
N GLY A 84 -1.12 -8.62 -2.27
CA GLY A 84 0.10 -9.39 -2.06
C GLY A 84 0.95 -8.82 -0.92
N GLU A 85 2.25 -8.65 -1.13
CA GLU A 85 3.18 -8.22 -0.08
C GLU A 85 3.78 -6.84 -0.40
N PRO A 86 3.43 -5.78 0.35
CA PRO A 86 3.87 -4.41 0.03
C PRO A 86 5.38 -4.21 0.17
N THR A 87 6.08 -4.99 1.00
CA THR A 87 7.55 -4.88 1.12
C THR A 87 8.31 -5.37 -0.11
N LEU A 88 7.63 -6.00 -1.08
CA LEU A 88 8.20 -6.29 -2.41
C LEU A 88 8.25 -5.06 -3.34
N TYR A 89 7.60 -3.95 -2.96
CA TYR A 89 7.63 -2.72 -3.76
C TYR A 89 9.02 -2.08 -3.69
N PRO A 90 9.74 -1.95 -4.83
CA PRO A 90 11.17 -1.59 -4.82
C PRO A 90 11.46 -0.16 -4.35
N HIS A 91 10.46 0.73 -4.39
CA HIS A 91 10.58 2.14 -4.03
C HIS A 91 9.89 2.48 -2.69
N LEU A 92 9.72 1.50 -1.79
CA LEU A 92 8.96 1.68 -0.54
C LEU A 92 9.53 2.82 0.33
N LEU A 93 10.85 2.87 0.51
CA LEU A 93 11.51 3.93 1.29
C LEU A 93 11.23 5.31 0.70
N GLU A 94 11.44 5.46 -0.62
CA GLU A 94 11.22 6.70 -1.35
C GLU A 94 9.77 7.17 -1.23
N LEU A 95 8.81 6.26 -1.39
CA LEU A 95 7.40 6.55 -1.23
C LEU A 95 7.09 7.04 0.19
N ILE A 96 7.49 6.29 1.23
CA ILE A 96 7.21 6.62 2.63
C ILE A 96 7.81 7.99 3.00
N GLN A 97 9.06 8.25 2.61
CA GLN A 97 9.71 9.54 2.85
C GLN A 97 8.98 10.68 2.14
N SER A 98 8.53 10.45 0.90
CA SER A 98 7.86 11.46 0.08
C SER A 98 6.47 11.80 0.58
N ILE A 99 5.72 10.85 1.15
CA ILE A 99 4.35 11.11 1.63
C ILE A 99 4.32 11.68 3.05
N LYS A 100 5.33 11.42 3.88
CA LYS A 100 5.39 11.82 5.29
C LYS A 100 5.07 13.31 5.55
N PRO A 101 5.53 14.28 4.72
CA PRO A 101 5.18 15.70 4.89
C PRO A 101 3.69 16.00 4.80
N PHE A 102 2.91 15.19 4.07
CA PHE A 102 1.46 15.37 3.88
C PHE A 102 0.63 14.72 5.00
N LEU A 103 1.25 13.99 5.92
CA LEU A 103 0.58 13.17 6.95
C LEU A 103 0.67 13.78 8.35
N LYS A 104 0.77 15.11 8.47
CA LYS A 104 0.80 15.76 9.80
C LYS A 104 -0.48 15.45 10.58
N GLY A 105 -0.33 14.80 11.74
CA GLY A 105 -1.44 14.38 12.58
C GLY A 105 -2.13 13.07 12.14
N ILE A 106 -1.69 12.45 11.04
CA ILE A 106 -2.20 11.18 10.53
C ILE A 106 -1.15 10.10 10.80
N LYS A 107 -1.57 8.96 11.35
CA LYS A 107 -0.66 7.82 11.58
C LYS A 107 -0.38 7.09 10.27
N THR A 108 0.79 6.47 10.14
CA THR A 108 1.10 5.53 9.07
C THR A 108 0.95 4.09 9.56
N LEU A 109 0.44 3.21 8.71
CA LEU A 109 0.32 1.78 8.96
C LEU A 109 0.78 1.02 7.71
N ILE A 110 1.39 -0.15 7.87
CA ILE A 110 1.64 -1.10 6.79
C ILE A 110 1.08 -2.48 7.16
N LEU A 111 0.45 -3.15 6.21
CA LEU A 111 -0.02 -4.54 6.35
C LEU A 111 0.92 -5.47 5.58
N SER A 112 1.76 -6.20 6.30
CA SER A 112 2.79 -7.07 5.72
C SER A 112 2.76 -8.46 6.36
N ASN A 113 3.18 -9.48 5.59
CA ASN A 113 3.46 -10.82 6.07
C ASN A 113 4.76 -10.91 6.89
N GLY A 114 5.57 -9.84 6.93
CA GLY A 114 6.78 -9.73 7.74
C GLY A 114 8.02 -10.47 7.21
N SER A 115 7.89 -11.19 6.09
CA SER A 115 8.96 -12.05 5.56
C SER A 115 10.24 -11.32 5.16
N LEU A 116 10.17 -10.02 4.86
CA LEU A 116 11.32 -9.20 4.45
C LEU A 116 11.81 -8.24 5.53
N PHE A 117 11.36 -8.36 6.79
CA PHE A 117 11.79 -7.46 7.85
C PHE A 117 13.27 -7.60 8.24
N TYR A 118 13.94 -8.67 7.80
CA TYR A 118 15.39 -8.82 7.96
C TYR A 118 16.19 -8.00 6.93
N GLU A 119 15.57 -7.54 5.85
CA GLU A 119 16.24 -6.80 4.78
C GLU A 119 16.51 -5.35 5.22
N PRO A 120 17.76 -4.86 5.15
CA PRO A 120 18.11 -3.51 5.60
C PRO A 120 17.32 -2.40 4.89
N LYS A 121 16.99 -2.59 3.61
CA LYS A 121 16.20 -1.61 2.84
C LYS A 121 14.76 -1.49 3.35
N VAL A 122 14.18 -2.60 3.82
CA VAL A 122 12.83 -2.60 4.40
C VAL A 122 12.87 -1.98 5.80
N GLN A 123 13.87 -2.32 6.61
CA GLN A 123 14.08 -1.71 7.94
C GLN A 123 14.27 -0.20 7.87
N GLN A 124 14.96 0.30 6.83
CA GLN A 124 15.13 1.73 6.63
C GLN A 124 13.82 2.44 6.26
N ALA A 125 12.90 1.74 5.59
CA ALA A 125 11.64 2.27 5.11
C ALA A 125 10.57 2.37 6.21
N LEU A 126 10.61 1.49 7.21
CA LEU A 126 9.59 1.33 8.26
C LEU A 126 10.03 1.96 9.59
#